data_AF-M6RP36-F1
#
_entry.id   AF-M6RP36-F1
#
_cell.length_a   1.000
_cell.length_b   1.000
_cell.length_c   1.000
_cell.angle_alpha   90.00
_cell.angle_beta   90.00
_cell.angle_gamma   90.00
#
_symmetry.space_group_name_H-M   'P 1'
#
loop_
_entity.id
_entity.type
_entity.pdbx_description
1 polymer ?
#
loop_
_entity_poly.entity_id
_entity_poly.type
_entity_poly.pdbx_seq_one_letter_code
_entity_poly.pdbx_strand_id
1 'polypeptide(L)' 'MQANITEGSSLSEAMKKHPDVFPSQFPSLVAVGEKTGDYVATLTRLAELEEKSSELKAKVQVAMVYPFIMGSLSIF' A
#
# COMPACT_ATOMS: atom_id res chain seq x y z
N MET A 1 9.70 -14.28 6.60
CA MET A 1 8.52 -14.41 5.72
C MET A 1 8.29 -15.87 5.28
N GLN A 2 9.28 -16.56 4.71
CA GLN A 2 9.13 -17.95 4.25
C GLN A 2 8.80 -18.94 5.37
N ALA A 3 9.50 -18.90 6.51
CA ALA A 3 9.28 -19.84 7.62
C ALA A 3 7.82 -19.83 8.15
N ASN A 4 7.19 -18.65 8.29
CA ASN A 4 5.82 -18.56 8.80
C ASN A 4 4.77 -19.14 7.85
N ILE A 5 4.95 -18.99 6.53
CA ILE A 5 4.03 -19.54 5.52
C ILE A 5 4.16 -21.07 5.48
N THR A 6 5.39 -21.59 5.64
CA THR A 6 5.66 -23.03 5.68
C THR A 6 5.15 -23.70 6.97
N GLU A 7 4.98 -22.94 8.06
CA GLU A 7 4.42 -23.42 9.34
C GLU A 7 2.88 -23.46 9.39
N GLY A 8 2.19 -23.11 8.30
CA GLY A 8 0.71 -23.16 8.21
C GLY A 8 0.00 -21.84 8.51
N SER A 9 0.75 -20.74 8.70
CA SER A 9 0.15 -19.40 8.79
C SER A 9 -0.30 -18.93 7.40
N SER A 10 -1.43 -18.23 7.32
CA SER A 10 -1.87 -17.63 6.06
C SER A 10 -0.93 -16.51 5.60
N LEU A 11 -0.80 -16.29 4.29
CA LEU A 11 -0.02 -15.20 3.71
C LEU A 11 -0.52 -13.85 4.23
N SER A 12 -1.83 -13.70 4.42
CA SER A 12 -2.43 -12.52 5.04
C SER A 12 -1.97 -12.29 6.48
N GLU A 13 -1.82 -13.34 7.31
CA GLU A 13 -1.26 -13.21 8.67
C GLU A 13 0.22 -12.86 8.65
N ALA A 14 0.99 -13.43 7.73
CA ALA A 14 2.40 -13.09 7.59
C ALA A 14 2.59 -11.61 7.18
N MET A 15 1.74 -11.09 6.29
CA MET A 15 1.77 -9.67 5.89
C MET A 15 1.38 -8.72 7.02
N LYS A 16 0.44 -9.11 7.90
CA LYS A 16 0.06 -8.30 9.08
C LYS A 16 1.22 -8.08 10.06
N LYS A 17 2.20 -8.99 10.10
CA LYS A 17 3.39 -8.88 10.96
C LYS A 17 4.40 -7.83 10.46
N HIS A 18 4.22 -7.28 9.26
CA HIS A 18 5.11 -6.28 8.63
C HIS A 18 4.32 -5.04 8.13
N PRO A 19 3.67 -4.28 9.02
CA PRO A 19 2.81 -3.14 8.67
C PRO A 19 3.55 -1.94 8.06
N ASP A 20 4.86 -1.87 8.29
CA ASP A 20 5.82 -0.89 7.76
C ASP A 20 6.07 -1.03 6.26
N VAL A 21 5.87 -2.24 5.71
CA VAL A 21 6.01 -2.53 4.27
C VAL A 21 4.65 -2.78 3.62
N PHE A 22 3.71 -3.38 4.35
CA PHE A 22 2.37 -3.71 3.84
C PHE A 22 1.31 -2.83 4.53
N PRO A 23 0.70 -1.88 3.80
CA PRO A 23 -0.42 -1.10 4.31
C PRO A 23 -1.55 -2.02 4.80
N SER A 24 -2.30 -1.62 5.83
CA SER A 24 -3.33 -2.44 6.50
C SER A 24 -4.42 -3.02 5.57
N GLN A 25 -4.58 -2.44 4.38
CA GLN A 25 -5.50 -2.86 3.33
C GLN A 25 -4.97 -4.03 2.47
N PHE A 26 -3.66 -4.25 2.40
CA PHE A 26 -3.05 -5.36 1.67
C PHE A 26 -3.39 -6.74 2.27
N PRO A 27 -3.17 -6.99 3.57
CA PRO A 27 -3.49 -8.28 4.18
C PRO A 27 -4.97 -8.65 4.07
N SER A 28 -5.85 -7.65 4.06
CA SER A 28 -7.30 -7.84 3.96
C SER A 28 -7.71 -8.34 2.57
N LEU A 29 -7.08 -7.82 1.52
CA LEU A 29 -7.27 -8.29 0.15
C LEU A 29 -6.71 -9.70 -0.04
N VAL A 30 -5.49 -9.94 0.43
CA VAL A 30 -4.88 -11.28 0.36
C VAL A 30 -5.71 -12.31 1.12
N ALA A 31 -6.29 -11.97 2.27
CA ALA A 31 -7.20 -12.85 3.00
C ALA A 31 -8.48 -13.20 2.22
N VAL A 32 -8.99 -12.27 1.41
CA VAL A 32 -10.13 -12.53 0.51
C VAL A 32 -9.70 -13.51 -0.58
N GLY A 33 -8.55 -13.27 -1.24
CA GLY A 33 -8.00 -14.16 -2.27
C GLY A 33 -7.66 -15.56 -1.75
N GLU A 34 -7.17 -15.67 -0.51
CA GLU A 34 -6.93 -16.96 0.16
C GLU A 34 -8.22 -17.73 0.43
N LYS A 35 -9.32 -17.03 0.76
CA LYS A 35 -10.62 -17.66 1.00
C LYS A 35 -11.35 -18.05 -0.29
N THR A 36 -11.26 -17.25 -1.35
CA THR A 36 -11.96 -17.50 -2.61
C THR A 36 -11.14 -18.30 -3.61
N GLY A 37 -9.83 -18.41 -3.41
CA GLY A 37 -8.90 -18.97 -4.39
C GLY A 37 -8.66 -18.07 -5.61
N ASP A 38 -9.30 -16.90 -5.66
CA ASP A 38 -9.21 -15.96 -6.79
C ASP A 38 -8.13 -14.89 -6.52
N TYR A 39 -6.90 -15.27 -6.84
CA TYR A 39 -5.75 -14.38 -6.75
C TYR A 39 -5.72 -13.32 -7.85
N VAL A 40 -6.36 -13.55 -9.01
CA VAL A 40 -6.32 -12.60 -10.13
C VAL A 40 -7.09 -11.34 -9.76
N ALA A 41 -8.33 -11.50 -9.28
CA ALA A 41 -9.14 -10.37 -8.81
C ALA A 41 -8.46 -9.62 -7.64
N THR A 42 -7.85 -10.38 -6.73
CA THR A 42 -7.17 -9.84 -5.54
C THR A 42 -5.93 -9.02 -5.91
N LEU A 43 -5.06 -9.55 -6.77
CA LEU A 43 -3.86 -8.86 -7.23
C LEU A 43 -4.18 -7.64 -8.10
N THR A 44 -5.25 -7.72 -8.90
CA THR A 44 -5.73 -6.58 -9.70
C THR A 44 -6.16 -5.44 -8.79
N ARG A 45 -6.93 -5.75 -7.74
CA ARG A 45 -7.37 -4.75 -6.76
C ARG A 45 -6.21 -4.15 -5.97
N LEU A 46 -5.18 -4.95 -5.68
CA LEU A 46 -3.96 -4.47 -5.03
C LEU A 46 -3.20 -3.48 -5.93
N ALA A 47 -3.06 -3.78 -7.22
CA ALA A 47 -2.42 -2.87 -8.17
C ALA A 47 -3.18 -1.54 -8.26
N GLU A 48 -4.51 -1.57 -8.36
CA GLU A 48 -5.34 -0.35 -8.39
C GLU A 48 -5.20 0.51 -7.13
N LEU A 49 -5.04 -0.12 -5.96
CA LEU A 49 -4.85 0.59 -4.69
C LEU A 49 -3.49 1.29 -4.63
N GLU A 50 -2.42 0.61 -5.04
CA GLU A 50 -1.09 1.20 -5.11
C GLU A 50 -1.03 2.35 -6.11
N GLU A 51 -1.63 2.17 -7.30
CA GLU A 51 -1.67 3.21 -8.32
C GLU A 51 -2.37 4.47 -7.80
N LYS A 52 -3.56 4.34 -7.20
CA LYS A 52 -4.28 5.48 -6.60
C LYS A 52 -3.52 6.13 -5.45
N SER A 53 -2.85 5.35 -4.61
CA SER A 53 -2.04 5.87 -3.51
C SER A 53 -0.86 6.69 -4.04
N SER A 54 -0.18 6.17 -5.06
CA SER A 54 0.94 6.84 -5.74
C SER A 54 0.50 8.14 -6.41
N GLU A 55 -0.61 8.12 -7.16
CA GLU A 55 -1.19 9.31 -7.79
C GLU A 55 -1.55 10.38 -6.77
N LEU A 56 -2.21 9.99 -5.67
CA LEU A 56 -2.57 10.92 -4.61
C LEU A 56 -1.33 11.56 -3.98
N LYS A 57 -0.31 10.75 -3.69
CA LYS A 57 0.95 11.22 -3.12
C LYS A 57 1.67 12.19 -4.06
N ALA A 58 1.74 11.86 -5.35
CA ALA A 58 2.31 12.73 -6.36
C ALA A 58 1.53 14.06 -6.45
N LYS A 59 0.20 14.01 -6.42
CA LYS A 59 -0.65 15.22 -6.45
C LYS A 59 -0.43 16.11 -5.23
N VAL A 60 -0.32 15.52 -4.04
CA VAL A 60 0.00 16.25 -2.80
C VAL A 60 1.40 16.87 -2.88
N GLN A 61 2.39 16.13 -3.36
CA GLN A 61 3.74 16.66 -3.54
C GLN A 61 3.76 17.87 -4.47
N VAL A 62 3.09 17.79 -5.64
CA VAL A 62 2.99 18.91 -6.58
C VAL A 62 2.25 20.10 -5.96
N ALA A 63 1.17 19.86 -5.23
CA ALA A 63 0.43 20.93 -4.54
C ALA A 63 1.26 21.65 -3.46
N MET A 64 2.21 20.95 -2.82
CA MET A 64 3.11 21.50 -1.81
C MET A 64 4.27 22.34 -2.40
N VAL A 65 4.56 22.21 -3.70
CA VAL A 65 5.61 23.00 -4.36
C VAL A 65 5.28 24.50 -4.35
N TYR A 66 4.02 24.87 -4.64
CA TYR A 66 3.61 26.27 -4.70
C TYR A 66 3.75 26.99 -3.34
N PRO A 67 3.24 26.46 -2.21
CA PRO A 67 3.50 27.01 -0.88
C PRO A 67 4.98 27.14 -0.53
N PHE A 68 5.82 26.18 -0.94
CA PHE A 68 7.25 26.19 -0.63
C PHE A 68 7.99 27.33 -1.36
N ILE A 69 7.68 27.54 -2.64
CA ILE A 69 8.26 28.63 -3.44
C ILE A 69 7.79 29.99 -2.92
N MET A 70 6.49 30.14 -2.61
CA MET A 70 5.96 31.40 -2.08
C MET A 70 6.52 31.73 -0.68
N GLY A 71 6.66 30.71 0.17
CA GLY A 71 7.26 30.86 1.50
C GLY A 71 8.73 31.24 1.45
N SER A 72 9.53 30.62 0.56
CA SER A 72 10.96 30.95 0.44
C SER A 72 11.19 32.36 -0.10
N LEU A 73 10.36 32.83 -1.05
CA LEU A 73 10.42 34.21 -1.55
C LEU A 73 10.01 35.25 -0.52
N SER A 74 9.07 34.95 0.39
CA SER A 74 8.69 35.89 1.46
C SER A 74 9.73 36.01 2.58
N ILE A 75 10.64 35.04 2.70
CA ILE A 75 11.71 35.05 3.72
C ILE A 75 12.88 35.98 3.32
N PHE A 76 12.98 36.36 2.04
CA PHE A 76 14.03 37.21 1.46
C PHE A 76 13.54 38.64 1.23
#